data_AF-A0A0A9ZBX2-F1
#
_entry.id   AF-A0A0A9ZBX2-F1
#
_cell.length_a   1.000
_cell.length_b   1.000
_cell.length_c   1.000
_cell.angle_alpha   90.00
_cell.angle_beta   90.00
_cell.angle_gamma   90.00
#
_symmetry.space_group_name_H-M   'P 1'
#
loop_
_entity.id
_entity.type
_entity.pdbx_description
1 polymer ?
#
loop_
_entity_poly.entity_id
_entity_poly.type
_entity_poly.pdbx_seq_one_letter_code
_entity_poly.pdbx_strand_id
1 'polypeptide(L)'
;MPFTSKEAKQLNEDIFETLYYAALEESIEMAIKEGPYDTFVGSPASEGILQFDMWGEQPKSNRFDWAALKARVVKHGLRNSLLLAPMPTASTSQILGNNECFEPFTSNLYVRRVLSGEFPVINKYLVYDLIKHNL
;
A
#
# COMPACT_ATOMS: atom_id res chain seq x y z
N MET A 1 -10.55 2.11 -14.86
CA MET A 1 -11.32 1.10 -14.12
C MET A 1 -12.14 1.80 -13.05
N PRO A 2 -13.46 1.53 -12.91
CA PRO A 2 -14.27 2.14 -11.86
C PRO A 2 -13.82 1.69 -10.46
N PHE A 3 -13.78 2.61 -9.49
CA PHE A 3 -13.25 2.35 -8.14
C PHE A 3 -13.99 1.23 -7.41
N THR A 4 -15.30 1.10 -7.61
CA THR A 4 -16.16 0.09 -6.97
C THR A 4 -16.30 -1.20 -7.76
N SER A 5 -15.56 -1.36 -8.87
CA SER A 5 -15.60 -2.56 -9.70
C SER A 5 -14.96 -3.76 -9.01
N LYS A 6 -15.34 -4.98 -9.43
CA LYS A 6 -14.74 -6.22 -8.89
C LYS A 6 -13.24 -6.28 -9.20
N GLU A 7 -12.87 -5.79 -10.38
CA GLU A 7 -11.49 -5.72 -10.85
C GLU A 7 -10.67 -4.77 -9.97
N ALA A 8 -11.24 -3.62 -9.56
CA ALA A 8 -10.55 -2.67 -8.68
C ALA A 8 -10.36 -3.24 -7.27
N LYS A 9 -11.36 -3.98 -6.77
CA LYS A 9 -11.24 -4.69 -5.49
C LYS A 9 -10.12 -5.72 -5.51
N GLN A 10 -10.04 -6.55 -6.56
CA GLN A 10 -8.97 -7.54 -6.69
C GLN A 10 -7.60 -6.87 -6.80
N LEU A 11 -7.49 -5.83 -7.63
CA LEU A 11 -6.25 -5.08 -7.77
C LEU A 11 -5.80 -4.46 -6.45
N ASN A 12 -6.73 -3.96 -5.64
CA ASN A 12 -6.43 -3.44 -4.31
C ASN A 12 -5.85 -4.54 -3.39
N GLU A 13 -6.48 -5.72 -3.34
CA GLU A 13 -5.95 -6.87 -2.58
C GLU A 13 -4.52 -7.23 -3.05
N ASP A 14 -4.28 -7.30 -4.36
CA ASP A 14 -2.99 -7.63 -4.95
C ASP A 14 -1.88 -6.59 -4.65
N ILE A 15 -2.23 -5.30 -4.67
CA ILE A 15 -1.29 -4.21 -4.36
C ILE A 15 -0.83 -4.32 -2.91
N PHE A 16 -1.77 -4.42 -1.97
CA PHE A 16 -1.43 -4.48 -0.55
C PHE A 16 -0.75 -5.80 -0.16
N GLU A 17 -1.12 -6.91 -0.80
CA GLU A 17 -0.41 -8.19 -0.66
C GLU A 17 1.06 -8.04 -1.06
N THR A 18 1.32 -7.44 -2.23
CA THR A 18 2.68 -7.22 -2.75
C THR A 18 3.50 -6.30 -1.85
N LEU A 19 2.91 -5.18 -1.41
CA LEU A 19 3.58 -4.25 -0.51
C LEU A 19 3.97 -4.92 0.81
N TYR A 20 3.09 -5.75 1.37
CA TYR A 20 3.35 -6.43 2.63
C TYR A 20 4.42 -7.51 2.50
N TYR A 21 4.36 -8.30 1.41
CA TYR A 21 5.38 -9.31 1.13
C TYR A 21 6.77 -8.68 1.02
N ALA A 22 6.90 -7.64 0.20
CA ALA A 22 8.17 -6.94 -0.03
C ALA A 22 8.72 -6.29 1.26
N ALA A 23 7.85 -5.68 2.07
CA ALA A 23 8.25 -5.06 3.32
C ALA A 23 8.75 -6.10 4.35
N LEU A 24 8.08 -7.25 4.43
CA LEU A 24 8.53 -8.36 5.29
C LEU A 24 9.87 -8.91 4.80
N GLU A 25 10.00 -9.16 3.50
CA GLU A 25 11.23 -9.66 2.90
C GLU A 25 12.43 -8.76 3.22
N GLU A 26 12.32 -7.45 2.98
CA GLU A 26 13.40 -6.52 3.30
C GLU A 26 13.68 -6.47 4.81
N SER A 27 12.64 -6.52 5.65
CA SER A 27 12.83 -6.54 7.10
C SER A 27 13.54 -7.80 7.59
N ILE A 28 13.36 -8.95 6.90
CA ILE A 28 14.15 -10.17 7.14
C ILE A 28 15.61 -9.95 6.72
N GLU A 29 15.86 -9.39 5.53
CA GLU A 29 17.22 -9.11 5.04
C GLU A 29 17.99 -8.19 5.98
N MET A 30 17.33 -7.18 6.53
CA MET A 30 17.90 -6.31 7.55
C MET A 30 18.15 -7.06 8.87
N ALA A 31 17.23 -7.93 9.30
CA ALA A 31 17.41 -8.75 10.51
C ALA A 31 18.59 -9.72 10.40
N ILE A 32 18.85 -10.27 9.21
CA ILE A 32 20.02 -11.12 8.96
C ILE A 32 21.32 -10.35 9.18
N LYS A 33 21.37 -9.07 8.79
CA LYS A 33 22.57 -8.22 8.88
C LYS A 33 22.75 -7.60 10.26
N GLU A 34 21.67 -7.14 10.87
CA GLU A 34 21.69 -6.27 12.06
C GLU A 34 21.08 -6.93 13.31
N GLY A 35 20.53 -8.14 13.17
CA GLY A 35 19.71 -8.78 14.20
C GLY A 35 18.26 -8.30 14.19
N PRO A 36 17.32 -9.11 14.71
CA PRO A 36 15.92 -8.71 14.86
C PRO A 36 15.75 -7.54 15.83
N TYR A 37 14.59 -6.90 15.84
CA TYR A 37 14.28 -5.89 16.86
C TYR A 37 14.19 -6.52 18.27
N ASP A 38 14.46 -5.71 19.30
CA ASP A 38 14.67 -6.17 20.68
C ASP A 38 13.55 -7.06 21.25
N THR A 39 12.30 -6.77 20.89
CA THR A 39 11.11 -7.47 21.39
C THR A 39 10.50 -8.44 20.36
N PHE A 40 11.31 -8.94 19.42
CA PHE A 40 10.84 -9.91 18.42
C PHE A 40 10.42 -11.24 19.05
N VAL A 41 11.20 -11.76 20.00
CA VAL A 41 10.90 -13.03 20.68
C VAL A 41 9.62 -12.88 21.49
N GLY A 42 8.65 -13.78 21.24
CA GLY A 42 7.33 -13.75 21.86
C GLY A 42 6.31 -12.86 21.13
N SER A 43 6.72 -12.22 20.02
CA SER A 43 5.77 -11.59 19.11
C SER A 43 5.04 -12.64 18.26
N PRO A 44 3.83 -12.35 17.75
CA PRO A 44 3.14 -13.28 16.83
C PRO A 44 3.98 -13.63 15.60
N ALA A 45 4.74 -12.67 15.07
CA ALA A 45 5.63 -12.91 13.93
C ALA A 45 6.73 -13.94 14.25
N SER A 46 7.22 -13.99 15.49
CA SER A 46 8.18 -15.02 15.93
C SER A 46 7.58 -16.43 15.95
N GLU A 47 6.26 -16.54 16.01
CA GLU A 47 5.49 -17.80 15.90
C GLU A 47 5.03 -18.07 14.46
N GLY A 48 5.43 -17.25 13.48
CA GLY A 48 5.03 -17.38 12.08
C GLY A 48 3.61 -16.88 11.78
N ILE A 49 3.00 -16.15 12.72
CA ILE A 49 1.67 -15.54 12.58
C ILE A 49 1.84 -14.15 11.97
N LEU A 50 1.33 -13.95 10.76
CA LEU A 50 1.34 -12.68 10.04
C LEU A 50 -0.03 -12.00 10.10
N GLN A 51 -0.10 -10.76 9.61
CA GLN A 51 -1.29 -9.91 9.76
C GLN A 51 -2.58 -10.54 9.22
N PHE A 52 -2.53 -11.20 8.06
CA PHE A 52 -3.71 -11.85 7.47
C PHE A 52 -4.18 -13.06 8.28
N ASP A 53 -3.27 -13.77 8.96
CA ASP A 53 -3.65 -14.90 9.83
C ASP A 53 -4.46 -14.41 11.03
N MET A 54 -4.11 -13.24 11.59
CA MET A 54 -4.86 -12.63 12.69
C MET A 54 -6.29 -12.22 12.29
N TRP A 55 -6.54 -12.06 10.99
CA TRP A 55 -7.87 -11.76 10.45
C TRP A 55 -8.62 -13.02 10.03
N GLY A 56 -8.01 -14.20 10.14
CA GLY A 56 -8.57 -15.46 9.64
C GLY A 56 -8.65 -15.51 8.11
N GLU A 57 -7.85 -14.68 7.43
CA GLU A 57 -7.83 -14.56 5.97
C GLU A 57 -6.62 -15.28 5.38
N GLN A 58 -6.67 -15.56 4.08
CA GLN A 58 -5.55 -16.10 3.33
C GLN A 58 -5.27 -15.23 2.09
N PRO A 59 -3.99 -14.98 1.74
CA PRO A 59 -3.65 -14.29 0.52
C PRO A 59 -4.20 -15.04 -0.70
N LYS A 60 -4.86 -14.31 -1.63
CA LYS A 60 -5.62 -14.91 -2.73
C LYS A 60 -4.92 -14.87 -4.08
N SER A 61 -3.86 -14.06 -4.22
CA SER A 61 -3.25 -13.83 -5.52
C SER A 61 -2.43 -15.01 -6.03
N ASN A 62 -2.01 -15.93 -5.15
CA ASN A 62 -1.07 -17.03 -5.44
C ASN A 62 0.27 -16.56 -6.05
N ARG A 63 0.62 -15.27 -5.92
CA ARG A 63 1.83 -14.67 -6.52
C ARG A 63 3.09 -14.93 -5.71
N PHE A 64 2.93 -15.26 -4.43
CA PHE A 64 4.01 -15.31 -3.48
C PHE A 64 3.98 -16.60 -2.66
N ASP A 65 5.17 -17.13 -2.35
CA ASP A 65 5.32 -18.25 -1.42
C ASP A 65 5.38 -17.73 0.02
N TRP A 66 4.18 -17.60 0.62
CA TRP A 66 4.01 -17.16 2.01
C TRP A 66 4.53 -18.19 3.01
N ALA A 67 4.52 -19.48 2.67
CA ALA A 67 5.03 -20.52 3.56
C ALA A 67 6.55 -20.43 3.69
N ALA A 68 7.25 -20.25 2.57
CA ALA A 68 8.69 -20.00 2.57
C ALA A 68 9.03 -18.70 3.29
N LEU A 69 8.27 -17.62 3.07
CA LEU A 69 8.50 -16.35 3.76
C LEU A 69 8.33 -16.51 5.29
N LYS A 70 7.24 -17.12 5.76
CA LYS A 70 7.02 -17.38 7.20
C LYS A 70 8.15 -18.20 7.82
N ALA A 71 8.64 -19.22 7.12
CA ALA A 71 9.78 -20.00 7.60
C ALA A 71 11.05 -19.14 7.75
N ARG A 72 11.28 -18.20 6.82
CA ARG A 72 12.38 -17.23 6.92
C ARG A 72 12.19 -16.26 8.08
N VAL A 73 10.97 -15.76 8.29
CA VAL A 73 10.62 -14.88 9.43
C VAL A 73 10.94 -15.57 10.76
N VAL A 74 10.51 -16.82 10.95
CA VAL A 74 10.79 -17.56 12.19
C VAL A 74 12.28 -17.83 12.37
N LYS A 75 12.99 -18.13 11.28
CA LYS A 75 14.42 -18.47 11.32
C LYS A 75 15.33 -17.27 11.59
N HIS A 76 15.05 -16.13 10.95
CA HIS A 76 15.95 -14.97 10.93
C HIS A 76 15.42 -13.78 11.73
N GLY A 77 14.11 -13.76 12.00
CA GLY A 77 13.43 -12.65 12.61
C GLY A 77 13.11 -11.50 11.66
N LEU A 78 12.55 -10.43 12.22
CA LEU A 78 12.27 -9.18 11.54
C LEU A 78 13.03 -8.04 12.19
N ARG A 79 13.45 -7.05 11.40
CA ARG A 79 14.08 -5.84 11.92
C ARG A 79 13.07 -4.81 12.41
N ASN A 80 11.83 -4.87 11.94
CA ASN A 80 10.78 -3.91 12.26
C ASN A 80 9.58 -4.65 12.82
N SER A 81 8.97 -4.10 13.88
CA SER A 81 7.79 -4.69 14.51
C SER A 81 6.50 -4.47 13.70
N LEU A 82 6.40 -3.33 13.01
CA LEU A 82 5.29 -2.95 12.14
C LEU A 82 5.84 -2.32 10.86
N LEU A 83 5.15 -2.53 9.74
CA LEU A 83 5.67 -2.21 8.40
C LEU A 83 4.77 -1.29 7.58
N LEU A 84 3.46 -1.53 7.57
CA LEU A 84 2.52 -0.81 6.71
C LEU A 84 1.54 0.02 7.51
N ALA A 85 1.43 1.30 7.17
CA ALA A 85 0.44 2.23 7.71
C ALA A 85 0.14 3.32 6.66
N PRO A 86 -0.80 3.09 5.73
CA PRO A 86 -1.19 4.10 4.74
C PRO A 86 -1.70 5.36 5.43
N MET A 87 -0.98 6.48 5.28
CA MET A 87 -1.26 7.75 5.93
C MET A 87 -1.95 8.74 4.98
N PRO A 88 -2.57 9.83 5.48
CA PRO A 88 -2.96 10.95 4.63
C PRO A 88 -1.75 11.50 3.88
N THR A 89 -1.88 11.71 2.58
CA THR A 89 -0.79 12.17 1.71
C THR A 89 -1.10 13.53 1.09
N ALA A 90 -1.97 14.32 1.71
CA ALA A 90 -2.44 15.63 1.23
C ALA A 90 -1.35 16.49 0.56
N SER A 91 -0.22 16.73 1.22
CA SER A 91 0.84 17.58 0.67
C SER A 91 1.74 16.87 -0.35
N THR A 92 2.13 15.62 -0.10
CA THR A 92 3.04 14.86 -0.98
C THR A 92 2.36 14.40 -2.28
N SER A 93 1.10 13.95 -2.22
CA SER A 93 0.29 13.61 -3.40
C SER A 93 0.08 14.83 -4.29
N GLN A 94 -0.14 16.02 -3.70
CA GLN A 94 -0.23 17.27 -4.45
C GLN A 94 1.07 17.62 -5.16
N ILE A 95 2.23 17.46 -4.51
CA ILE A 95 3.55 17.70 -5.13
C ILE A 95 3.75 16.76 -6.33
N LEU A 96 3.37 15.49 -6.19
CA LEU A 96 3.51 14.48 -7.24
C LEU A 96 2.39 14.49 -8.28
N GLY A 97 1.35 15.31 -8.10
CA GLY A 97 0.19 15.38 -8.97
C GLY A 97 -0.65 14.08 -8.99
N ASN A 98 -0.71 13.39 -7.86
CA ASN A 98 -1.51 12.19 -7.61
C ASN A 98 -2.77 12.51 -6.79
N ASN A 99 -3.73 11.59 -6.79
CA ASN A 99 -4.84 11.65 -5.82
C ASN A 99 -4.34 11.28 -4.43
N GLU A 100 -5.07 11.69 -3.40
CA GLU A 100 -4.71 11.40 -2.02
C GLU A 100 -4.88 9.92 -1.67
N CYS A 101 -3.79 9.31 -1.22
CA CYS A 101 -3.72 7.96 -0.64
C CYS A 101 -4.55 6.90 -1.42
N PHE A 102 -5.36 6.12 -0.72
CA PHE A 102 -6.29 5.14 -1.29
C PHE A 102 -7.71 5.71 -1.47
N GLU A 103 -7.89 7.03 -1.40
CA GLU A 103 -9.19 7.66 -1.54
C GLU A 103 -9.63 7.67 -3.01
N PRO A 104 -10.94 7.54 -3.30
CA PRO A 104 -11.47 7.82 -4.63
C PRO A 104 -11.36 9.32 -4.95
N PHE A 105 -11.41 9.67 -6.24
CA PHE A 105 -11.55 11.08 -6.64
C PHE A 105 -12.85 11.65 -6.09
N THR A 106 -12.75 12.65 -5.21
CA THR A 106 -13.92 13.31 -4.59
C THR A 106 -14.65 14.22 -5.56
N SER A 107 -13.93 14.87 -6.48
CA SER A 107 -14.48 15.68 -7.56
C SER A 107 -13.59 15.65 -8.79
N ASN A 108 -14.20 15.76 -9.98
CA ASN A 108 -13.49 15.95 -11.24
C ASN A 108 -13.04 17.39 -11.47
N LEU A 109 -13.56 18.34 -10.68
CA LEU A 109 -13.19 19.75 -10.70
C LEU A 109 -13.16 20.26 -9.26
N TYR A 110 -12.01 20.77 -8.82
CA TYR A 110 -11.89 21.42 -7.51
C TYR A 110 -11.08 22.71 -7.62
N VAL A 111 -11.33 23.65 -6.72
CA VAL A 111 -10.64 24.94 -6.71
C VAL A 111 -9.57 24.92 -5.63
N ARG A 112 -8.32 25.16 -6.02
CA ARG A 112 -7.20 25.30 -5.10
C ARG A 112 -7.00 26.76 -4.74
N ARG A 113 -7.13 27.11 -3.47
CA ARG A 113 -6.79 28.45 -2.96
C ARG A 113 -5.34 28.48 -2.50
N VAL A 114 -4.54 29.40 -3.04
CA VAL A 114 -3.18 29.72 -2.58
C VAL A 114 -3.08 31.23 -2.38
N LEU A 115 -2.01 31.70 -1.73
CA LEU A 115 -1.79 33.14 -1.50
C LEU A 115 -1.76 33.97 -2.80
N SER A 116 -1.39 33.36 -3.93
CA SER A 116 -1.35 33.98 -5.26
C SER A 116 -2.68 33.92 -6.03
N GLY A 117 -3.74 33.33 -5.47
CA GLY A 117 -5.07 33.27 -6.09
C GLY A 117 -5.75 31.90 -6.02
N GLU A 118 -6.84 31.76 -6.76
CA GLU A 118 -7.59 30.51 -6.90
C GLU A 118 -7.27 29.84 -8.24
N PHE A 119 -6.84 28.58 -8.21
CA PHE A 119 -6.51 27.80 -9.39
C PHE A 119 -7.47 26.62 -9.51
N PRO A 120 -8.29 26.55 -10.59
CA PRO A 120 -9.11 25.36 -10.84
C PRO A 120 -8.20 24.20 -11.22
N VAL A 121 -8.35 23.08 -10.52
CA VAL A 121 -7.69 21.82 -10.82
C VAL A 121 -8.74 20.85 -11.33
N ILE A 122 -8.51 20.34 -12.53
CA ILE A 122 -9.39 19.40 -13.23
C ILE A 122 -8.74 18.02 -13.18
N ASN A 123 -9.54 16.97 -13.08
CA ASN A 123 -9.07 15.60 -13.22
C ASN A 123 -8.44 15.40 -14.62
N LYS A 124 -7.11 15.39 -14.66
CA LYS A 124 -6.33 15.24 -15.90
C LYS A 124 -6.73 14.00 -16.71
N TYR A 125 -7.06 12.90 -16.03
CA TYR A 125 -7.45 11.65 -16.69
C TYR A 125 -8.77 11.82 -17.46
N LEU A 126 -9.75 12.51 -16.87
CA LEU A 126 -11.01 12.82 -17.55
C LEU A 126 -10.78 13.73 -18.76
N VAL A 127 -9.95 14.77 -18.62
CA VAL A 127 -9.65 15.69 -19.73
C VAL A 127 -9.02 14.94 -20.90
N TYR A 128 -8.06 14.06 -20.63
CA TYR A 128 -7.43 13.24 -21.68
C TYR A 128 -8.44 12.33 -22.39
N ASP A 129 -9.35 11.71 -21.64
CA ASP A 129 -10.39 10.87 -22.22
C ASP A 129 -11.38 11.69 -23.07
N LEU A 130 -11.83 12.86 -22.60
CA LEU A 130 -12.74 13.74 -23.36
C LEU A 130 -12.10 14.22 -24.67
N ILE A 131 -10.84 14.69 -24.62
CA ILE A 131 -10.09 15.09 -25.83
C ILE A 131 -10.00 13.92 -26.81
N LYS A 132 -9.69 12.72 -26.31
CA LYS A 132 -9.61 11.50 -27.14
C LYS A 132 -10.95 11.16 -27.81
N HIS A 133 -12.06 11.51 -27.17
CA HIS A 133 -13.41 11.28 -27.69
C HIS A 133 -13.98 12.48 -28.48
N ASN A 134 -13.21 13.55 -28.69
CA ASN A 134 -13.65 14.81 -29.31
C ASN A 134 -14.88 15.44 -28.60
N LEU A 135 -14.89 15.39 -27.26
CA LEU A 135 -15.91 15.99 -26.40
C LEU A 135 -15.34 17.20 -25.63
#